data_AF-A0A5C8CMQ7-F1
#
_entry.id   AF-A0A5C8CMQ7-F1
#
_cell.length_a   1.000
_cell.length_b   1.000
_cell.length_c   1.000
_cell.angle_alpha   90.00
_cell.angle_beta   90.00
_cell.angle_gamma   90.00
#
_symmetry.space_group_name_H-M   'P 1'
#
loop_
_entity.id
_entity.type
_entity.pdbx_description
1 polymer ?
#
loop_
_entity_poly.entity_id
_entity_poly.type
_entity_poly.pdbx_seq_one_letter_code
_entity_poly.pdbx_strand_id
1 'polypeptide(L)'
;MLPKTGRKLPLWKGVLEGREIYARTIAELLRKEHGDSHRAIKQLMRQTDASERTVKHWLSGQHGPDTVYFLRLVVSSPVIRAFFLGLIESPTAPPPNDPVDRISLARAREAYAAGEAAGEKASAHRPKNDPNRVPERDPINVPDQAELNERQRWFLDRVAQGRCDAREIAAAWTVSLKTARRDIATLKEVGLISYVGSRRKGRYCRMAG
;
A
#
# COMPACT_ATOMS: atom_id res chain seq x y z
N MET A 1 -15.36 16.32 33.43
CA MET A 1 -14.16 15.67 32.87
C MET A 1 -14.63 14.58 31.91
N LEU A 2 -14.29 14.68 30.62
CA LEU A 2 -14.64 13.66 29.63
C LEU A 2 -13.77 12.40 29.84
N PRO A 3 -14.32 11.18 29.75
CA PRO A 3 -13.53 9.97 29.90
C PRO A 3 -12.49 9.85 28.77
N LYS A 4 -11.25 9.48 29.11
CA LYS A 4 -10.10 9.27 28.21
C LYS A 4 -10.23 8.01 27.33
N THR A 5 -11.45 7.55 27.03
CA THR A 5 -11.68 6.28 26.33
C THR A 5 -12.05 6.56 24.88
N GLY A 6 -11.06 7.03 24.11
CA GLY A 6 -11.24 7.40 22.70
C GLY A 6 -10.05 7.08 21.81
N ARG A 7 -9.17 6.14 22.20
CA ARG A 7 -7.96 5.80 21.41
C ARG A 7 -7.98 4.45 20.72
N LYS A 8 -9.05 3.66 20.87
CA LYS A 8 -9.17 2.37 20.19
C LYS A 8 -10.57 2.27 19.61
N LEU A 9 -10.65 2.38 18.28
CA LEU A 9 -11.84 1.94 17.54
C LEU A 9 -12.11 0.49 17.93
N PRO A 10 -13.37 0.05 18.04
CA PRO A 10 -13.67 -1.35 18.34
C PRO A 10 -12.91 -2.21 17.32
N LEU A 11 -12.03 -3.09 17.81
CA LEU A 11 -11.38 -4.06 16.94
C LEU A 11 -12.48 -4.91 16.32
N TRP A 12 -12.56 -4.88 15.01
CA TRP A 12 -13.35 -5.83 14.26
C TRP A 12 -12.89 -7.23 14.68
N LYS A 13 -13.80 -8.15 14.98
CA LYS A 13 -13.42 -9.52 15.34
C LYS A 13 -13.30 -10.38 14.09
N GLY A 14 -12.42 -11.37 14.08
CA GLY A 14 -12.29 -12.33 12.97
C GLY A 14 -11.37 -11.84 11.86
N VAL A 15 -11.73 -12.03 10.58
CA VAL A 15 -10.81 -11.80 9.45
C VAL A 15 -10.33 -10.35 9.35
N LEU A 16 -11.10 -9.39 9.87
CA LEU A 16 -10.78 -7.96 9.88
C LEU A 16 -10.09 -7.49 11.16
N GLU A 17 -9.73 -8.41 12.07
CA GLU A 17 -9.07 -8.11 13.35
C GLU A 17 -7.67 -7.52 13.19
N GLY A 18 -6.97 -7.91 12.13
CA GLY A 18 -5.65 -7.39 11.85
C GLY A 18 -5.21 -7.60 10.41
N ARG A 19 -4.25 -6.77 9.97
CA ARG A 19 -3.69 -6.83 8.62
C ARG A 19 -3.09 -8.20 8.29
N GLU A 20 -2.50 -8.87 9.28
CA GLU A 20 -1.92 -10.20 9.10
C GLU A 20 -2.99 -11.27 8.88
N ILE A 21 -4.06 -11.26 9.67
CA ILE A 21 -5.16 -12.22 9.54
C ILE A 21 -5.83 -12.01 8.19
N TYR A 22 -6.14 -10.76 7.84
CA TYR A 22 -6.64 -10.39 6.52
C TYR A 22 -5.74 -10.89 5.39
N ALA A 23 -4.44 -10.62 5.45
CA ALA A 23 -3.50 -11.04 4.41
C ALA A 23 -3.49 -12.56 4.23
N ARG A 24 -3.44 -13.32 5.32
CA ARG A 24 -3.45 -14.79 5.28
C ARG A 24 -4.76 -15.34 4.72
N THR A 25 -5.91 -14.80 5.16
CA THR A 25 -7.22 -15.25 4.66
C THR A 25 -7.37 -14.98 3.17
N ILE A 26 -7.00 -13.79 2.69
CA ILE A 26 -7.06 -13.48 1.25
C ILE A 26 -6.10 -14.39 0.47
N ALA A 27 -4.89 -14.62 0.97
CA ALA A 27 -3.93 -15.52 0.34
C ALA A 27 -4.50 -16.93 0.18
N GLU A 28 -5.14 -17.47 1.22
CA GLU A 28 -5.79 -18.79 1.17
C GLU A 28 -6.91 -18.85 0.14
N LEU A 29 -7.78 -17.82 0.09
CA LEU A 29 -8.87 -17.76 -0.88
C LEU A 29 -8.34 -17.72 -2.32
N LEU A 30 -7.34 -16.87 -2.59
CA LEU A 30 -6.73 -16.76 -3.91
C LEU A 30 -6.03 -18.06 -4.33
N ARG A 31 -5.31 -18.72 -3.42
CA ARG A 31 -4.67 -20.02 -3.71
C ARG A 31 -5.69 -21.13 -3.93
N LYS A 32 -6.81 -21.13 -3.21
CA LYS A 32 -7.90 -22.09 -3.43
C LYS A 32 -8.56 -21.90 -4.80
N GLU A 33 -8.73 -20.65 -5.23
CA GLU A 33 -9.36 -20.34 -6.52
C GLU A 33 -8.43 -20.56 -7.72
N HIS A 34 -7.20 -20.06 -7.64
CA HIS A 34 -6.28 -19.99 -8.79
C HIS A 34 -5.11 -20.98 -8.71
N GLY A 35 -4.85 -21.57 -7.55
CA GLY A 35 -3.62 -22.32 -7.25
C GLY A 35 -2.43 -21.40 -6.99
N ASP A 36 -1.23 -22.00 -6.91
CA ASP A 36 0.04 -21.29 -6.68
C ASP A 36 0.99 -21.36 -7.90
N SER A 37 0.40 -21.33 -9.10
CA SER A 37 1.15 -21.45 -10.35
C SER A 37 1.56 -20.09 -10.91
N HIS A 38 2.60 -20.06 -11.75
CA HIS A 38 2.94 -18.84 -12.48
C HIS A 38 1.78 -18.33 -13.36
N ARG A 39 0.94 -19.25 -13.86
CA ARG A 39 -0.30 -18.92 -14.57
C ARG A 39 -1.29 -18.16 -13.69
N ALA A 40 -1.46 -18.59 -12.43
CA ALA A 40 -2.31 -17.90 -11.45
C ALA A 40 -1.85 -16.45 -11.24
N ILE A 41 -0.54 -16.25 -11.08
CA ILE A 41 0.07 -14.93 -10.93
C ILE A 41 -0.26 -14.04 -12.14
N LYS A 42 -0.04 -14.52 -13.38
CA LYS A 42 -0.33 -13.75 -14.60
C LYS A 42 -1.82 -13.44 -14.76
N GLN A 43 -2.70 -14.36 -14.34
CA GLN A 43 -4.14 -14.14 -14.35
C GLN A 43 -4.55 -13.03 -13.37
N LEU A 44 -4.07 -13.08 -12.13
CA LEU A 44 -4.35 -12.08 -11.12
C LEU A 44 -3.82 -10.70 -11.51
N MET A 45 -2.60 -10.63 -12.08
CA MET A 45 -2.07 -9.39 -12.64
C MET A 45 -3.00 -8.81 -13.71
N ARG A 46 -3.48 -9.62 -14.65
CA ARG A 46 -4.39 -9.17 -15.71
C ARG A 46 -5.73 -8.69 -15.16
N GLN A 47 -6.26 -9.35 -14.13
CA GLN A 47 -7.56 -9.00 -13.53
C GLN A 47 -7.50 -7.74 -12.67
N THR A 48 -6.34 -7.45 -12.06
CA THR A 48 -6.21 -6.38 -11.05
C THR A 48 -5.29 -5.23 -11.47
N ASP A 49 -4.59 -5.37 -12.61
CA ASP A 49 -3.51 -4.50 -13.06
C ASP A 49 -2.37 -4.34 -12.03
N ALA A 50 -2.24 -5.31 -11.12
CA ALA A 50 -1.20 -5.32 -10.11
C ALA A 50 0.14 -5.81 -10.67
N SER A 51 1.24 -5.36 -10.07
CA SER A 51 2.57 -5.88 -10.38
C SER A 51 2.72 -7.34 -9.95
N GLU A 52 3.63 -8.07 -10.60
CA GLU A 52 3.95 -9.45 -10.22
C GLU A 52 4.39 -9.56 -8.75
N ARG A 53 5.20 -8.60 -8.27
CA ARG A 53 5.64 -8.52 -6.88
C ARG A 53 4.46 -8.39 -5.93
N THR A 54 3.52 -7.52 -6.25
CA THR A 54 2.31 -7.28 -5.46
C THR A 54 1.46 -8.55 -5.35
N VAL A 55 1.23 -9.23 -6.47
CA VAL A 55 0.47 -10.49 -6.49
C VAL A 55 1.18 -11.59 -5.70
N LYS A 56 2.51 -11.70 -5.81
CA LYS A 56 3.30 -12.66 -5.01
C LYS A 56 3.19 -12.38 -3.51
N HIS A 57 3.14 -11.11 -3.10
CA HIS A 57 2.95 -10.74 -1.69
C HIS A 57 1.55 -11.09 -1.17
N TRP A 58 0.53 -11.00 -2.02
CA TRP A 58 -0.82 -11.45 -1.68
C TRP A 58 -0.87 -12.97 -1.54
N LEU A 59 -0.32 -13.71 -2.50
CA LEU A 59 -0.31 -15.17 -2.48
C LEU A 59 0.55 -15.75 -1.36
N SER A 60 1.61 -15.06 -0.93
CA SER A 60 2.41 -15.46 0.24
C SER A 60 1.73 -15.14 1.57
N GLY A 61 0.69 -14.29 1.58
CA GLY A 61 0.05 -13.80 2.80
C GLY A 61 0.91 -12.81 3.60
N GLN A 62 2.02 -12.31 3.04
CA GLN A 62 2.86 -11.31 3.69
C GLN A 62 2.16 -9.96 3.76
N HIS A 63 1.47 -9.58 2.68
CA HIS A 63 0.67 -8.36 2.61
C HIS A 63 -0.64 -8.65 1.89
N GLY A 64 -1.76 -8.18 2.43
CA GLY A 64 -3.04 -8.25 1.73
C GLY A 64 -3.17 -7.18 0.64
N PRO A 65 -4.13 -7.31 -0.28
CA PRO A 65 -4.45 -6.26 -1.22
C PRO A 65 -4.96 -5.02 -0.48
N ASP A 66 -4.49 -3.85 -0.90
CA ASP A 66 -5.08 -2.58 -0.47
C ASP A 66 -6.52 -2.42 -1.01
N THR A 67 -7.19 -1.34 -0.63
CA THR A 67 -8.60 -1.13 -0.97
C THR A 67 -8.87 -1.17 -2.48
N VAL A 68 -8.02 -0.56 -3.30
CA VAL A 68 -8.26 -0.49 -4.75
C VAL A 68 -8.10 -1.87 -5.37
N TYR A 69 -7.03 -2.59 -5.02
CA TYR A 69 -6.83 -3.93 -5.54
C TYR A 69 -7.84 -4.94 -4.99
N PHE A 70 -8.24 -4.78 -3.73
CA PHE A 70 -9.27 -5.62 -3.12
C PHE A 70 -10.61 -5.45 -3.84
N LEU A 71 -11.03 -4.21 -4.12
CA LEU A 71 -12.26 -3.96 -4.88
C LEU A 71 -12.18 -4.52 -6.31
N ARG A 72 -11.02 -4.43 -6.97
CA ARG A 72 -10.80 -5.09 -8.27
C ARG A 72 -10.95 -6.61 -8.16
N LEU A 73 -10.40 -7.23 -7.11
CA LEU A 73 -10.59 -8.65 -6.84
C LEU A 73 -12.07 -9.00 -6.56
N VAL A 74 -12.80 -8.19 -5.80
CA VAL A 74 -14.26 -8.38 -5.60
C VAL A 74 -15.01 -8.36 -6.94
N VAL A 75 -14.60 -7.50 -7.87
CA VAL A 75 -15.19 -7.42 -9.22
C VAL A 75 -14.74 -8.56 -10.14
N SER A 76 -13.53 -9.10 -9.97
CA SER A 76 -12.95 -10.08 -10.91
C SER A 76 -12.97 -11.54 -10.44
N SER A 77 -13.04 -11.78 -9.13
CA SER A 77 -12.99 -13.12 -8.49
C SER A 77 -14.35 -13.43 -7.83
N PRO A 78 -15.05 -14.50 -8.24
CA PRO A 78 -16.26 -14.95 -7.55
C PRO A 78 -16.02 -15.36 -6.09
N VAL A 79 -14.86 -15.96 -5.77
CA VAL A 79 -14.55 -16.41 -4.40
C VAL A 79 -14.37 -15.22 -3.44
N ILE A 80 -13.60 -14.21 -3.87
CA ILE A 80 -13.40 -12.98 -3.07
C ILE A 80 -14.70 -12.19 -2.95
N ARG A 81 -15.53 -12.18 -4.00
CA ARG A 81 -16.87 -11.56 -3.95
C ARG A 81 -17.77 -12.23 -2.93
N ALA A 82 -17.86 -13.56 -2.95
CA ALA A 82 -18.67 -14.31 -1.99
C ALA A 82 -18.19 -14.07 -0.55
N PHE A 83 -16.87 -14.04 -0.33
CA PHE A 83 -16.28 -13.67 0.95
C PHE A 83 -16.70 -12.26 1.40
N PHE A 84 -16.61 -11.26 0.51
CA PHE A 84 -17.01 -9.89 0.81
C PHE A 84 -18.50 -9.75 1.15
N LEU A 85 -19.38 -10.45 0.41
CA LEU A 85 -20.81 -10.48 0.72
C LEU A 85 -21.07 -11.11 2.09
N GLY A 86 -20.39 -12.21 2.43
CA GLY A 86 -20.49 -12.81 3.77
C GLY A 86 -20.01 -11.90 4.91
N LEU A 87 -19.11 -10.96 4.64
CA LEU A 87 -18.73 -9.92 5.60
C LEU A 87 -19.85 -8.89 5.80
N ILE A 88 -20.51 -8.48 4.71
CA ILE A 88 -21.62 -7.51 4.75
C ILE A 88 -22.85 -8.12 5.43
N GLU A 89 -23.15 -9.37 5.09
CA GLU A 89 -24.31 -10.11 5.59
C GLU A 89 -24.05 -10.75 6.97
N SER A 90 -22.89 -10.51 7.57
CA SER A 90 -22.52 -11.11 8.86
C SER A 90 -23.58 -10.81 9.91
N PRO A 91 -24.16 -11.81 10.61
CA PRO A 91 -25.21 -11.62 11.62
C PRO A 91 -24.75 -10.82 12.85
N THR A 92 -23.46 -10.51 12.93
CA THR A 92 -22.85 -9.64 13.94
C THR A 92 -22.96 -8.15 13.59
N ALA A 93 -23.25 -7.81 12.33
CA ALA A 93 -23.50 -6.45 11.91
C ALA A 93 -24.91 -6.07 12.39
N PRO A 94 -25.08 -4.96 13.13
CA PRO A 94 -26.42 -4.46 13.41
C PRO A 94 -27.11 -4.23 12.08
N PRO A 95 -28.38 -4.65 11.91
CA PRO A 95 -29.11 -4.37 10.69
C PRO A 95 -29.06 -2.87 10.45
N PRO A 96 -28.88 -2.41 9.19
CA PRO A 96 -28.95 -0.99 8.90
C PRO A 96 -30.28 -0.48 9.45
N ASN A 97 -30.22 0.36 10.48
CA ASN A 97 -31.39 0.91 11.16
C ASN A 97 -32.26 1.77 10.22
N ASP A 98 -31.74 2.09 9.04
CA ASP A 98 -32.42 2.85 8.00
C ASP A 98 -32.18 2.14 6.66
N PRO A 99 -33.23 1.73 5.92
CA PRO A 99 -33.05 1.34 4.53
C PRO A 99 -32.41 2.52 3.80
N VAL A 100 -31.28 2.31 3.11
CA VAL A 100 -30.67 3.35 2.27
C VAL A 100 -31.76 3.90 1.37
N ASP A 101 -32.16 5.15 1.61
CA ASP A 101 -33.31 5.71 0.94
C ASP A 101 -33.00 5.87 -0.56
N ARG A 102 -34.06 5.88 -1.38
CA ARG A 102 -33.92 5.90 -2.84
C ARG A 102 -33.10 7.09 -3.34
N ILE A 103 -33.12 8.22 -2.63
CA ILE A 103 -32.39 9.44 -2.99
C ILE A 103 -30.90 9.25 -2.70
N SER A 104 -30.55 8.71 -1.54
CA SER A 104 -29.15 8.36 -1.21
C SER A 104 -28.55 7.37 -2.21
N LEU A 105 -29.33 6.36 -2.63
CA LEU A 105 -28.90 5.40 -3.65
C LEU A 105 -28.71 6.06 -5.03
N ALA A 106 -29.63 6.94 -5.44
CA ALA A 106 -29.53 7.67 -6.70
C ALA A 106 -28.27 8.56 -6.73
N ARG A 107 -28.02 9.31 -5.66
CA ARG A 107 -26.82 10.16 -5.53
C ARG A 107 -25.53 9.35 -5.56
N ALA A 108 -25.49 8.18 -4.91
CA ALA A 108 -24.33 7.31 -4.96
C ALA A 108 -24.05 6.81 -6.40
N ARG A 109 -25.10 6.48 -7.16
CA ARG A 109 -24.98 6.07 -8.57
C ARG A 109 -24.50 7.21 -9.46
N GLU A 110 -25.01 8.42 -9.26
CA GLU A 110 -24.56 9.62 -9.99
C GLU A 110 -23.09 9.93 -9.70
N ALA A 111 -22.66 9.86 -8.44
CA ALA A 111 -21.26 10.05 -8.05
C ALA A 111 -20.34 9.00 -8.69
N TYR A 112 -20.78 7.73 -8.74
CA TYR A 112 -20.06 6.67 -9.44
C TYR A 112 -19.91 6.98 -10.94
N ALA A 113 -21.02 7.31 -11.62
CA ALA A 113 -21.00 7.64 -13.05
C ALA A 113 -20.10 8.86 -13.36
N ALA A 114 -20.12 9.88 -12.50
CA ALA A 114 -19.23 11.03 -12.62
C ALA A 114 -17.75 10.64 -12.47
N GLY A 115 -17.45 9.72 -11.54
CA GLY A 115 -16.12 9.17 -11.34
C GLY A 115 -15.60 8.40 -12.56
N GLU A 116 -16.43 7.53 -13.15
CA GLU A 116 -16.09 6.78 -14.37
C GLU A 116 -15.81 7.75 -15.54
N ALA A 117 -16.69 8.73 -15.76
CA ALA A 117 -16.52 9.73 -16.81
C ALA A 117 -15.26 10.59 -16.63
N ALA A 118 -14.88 10.91 -15.39
CA ALA A 118 -13.64 11.62 -15.10
C ALA A 118 -12.39 10.75 -15.36
N GLY A 119 -12.45 9.46 -15.02
CA GLY A 119 -11.38 8.48 -15.26
C GLY A 119 -11.12 8.22 -16.75
N GLU A 120 -12.17 8.16 -17.57
CA GLU A 120 -12.07 8.02 -19.03
C GLU A 120 -11.37 9.23 -19.66
N LYS A 121 -11.75 10.45 -19.26
CA LYS A 121 -11.10 11.69 -19.72
C LYS A 121 -9.61 11.74 -19.35
N ALA A 122 -9.27 11.32 -18.13
CA ALA A 122 -7.87 11.24 -17.70
C ALA A 122 -7.07 10.18 -18.49
N SER A 123 -7.70 9.07 -18.88
CA SER A 123 -7.07 8.00 -19.66
C SER A 123 -6.84 8.38 -21.13
N ALA A 124 -7.68 9.25 -21.70
CA ALA A 124 -7.53 9.80 -23.05
C ALA A 124 -6.28 10.70 -23.23
N HIS A 125 -5.73 11.24 -22.14
CA HIS A 125 -4.51 12.06 -22.14
C HIS A 125 -3.23 11.28 -21.77
N ARG A 126 -3.27 9.95 -21.74
CA ARG A 126 -2.09 9.13 -21.45
C ARG A 126 -1.20 9.02 -22.71
N PRO A 127 0.08 9.47 -22.67
CA PRO A 127 1.00 9.23 -23.78
C PRO A 127 1.16 7.72 -24.03
N LYS A 128 1.28 7.31 -25.30
CA LYS A 128 1.47 5.91 -25.72
C LYS A 128 2.63 5.28 -24.92
N ASN A 129 2.37 4.14 -24.31
CA ASN A 129 3.38 3.37 -23.57
C ASN A 129 4.48 2.90 -24.54
N ASP A 130 5.71 3.34 -24.29
CA ASP A 130 6.92 2.81 -24.93
C ASP A 130 7.23 1.42 -24.33
N PRO A 131 7.26 0.35 -25.14
CA PRO A 131 7.49 -1.02 -24.66
C PRO A 131 8.87 -1.24 -24.03
N ASN A 132 9.83 -0.33 -24.21
CA ASN A 132 11.14 -0.39 -23.55
C ASN A 132 11.22 0.35 -22.21
N ARG A 133 10.14 1.02 -21.78
CA ARG A 133 10.11 1.71 -20.50
C ARG A 133 9.61 0.77 -19.42
N VAL A 134 10.52 0.06 -18.75
CA VAL A 134 10.23 -0.67 -17.52
C VAL A 134 9.68 0.33 -16.49
N PRO A 135 8.39 0.26 -16.10
CA PRO A 135 7.90 1.13 -15.03
C PRO A 135 8.54 0.62 -13.75
N GLU A 136 9.50 1.36 -13.21
CA GLU A 136 9.95 1.19 -11.83
C GLU A 136 8.82 1.67 -10.90
N ARG A 137 7.71 0.93 -10.87
CA ARG A 137 6.62 1.10 -9.90
C ARG A 137 6.49 -0.19 -9.11
N ASP A 138 7.43 -0.38 -8.18
CA ASP A 138 7.07 -1.01 -6.92
C ASP A 138 6.02 -0.10 -6.28
N PRO A 139 4.79 -0.56 -5.96
CA PRO A 139 3.99 0.12 -4.96
C PRO A 139 4.72 -0.14 -3.65
N ILE A 140 5.52 0.84 -3.22
CA ILE A 140 5.96 0.88 -1.85
C ILE A 140 4.69 1.10 -1.06
N ASN A 141 4.31 0.08 -0.31
CA ASN A 141 3.51 0.23 0.89
C ASN A 141 4.25 1.23 1.79
N VAL A 142 3.99 2.51 1.56
CA VAL A 142 4.38 3.61 2.45
C VAL A 142 3.16 3.79 3.36
N PRO A 143 3.22 3.39 4.63
CA PRO A 143 2.30 3.92 5.63
C PRO A 143 2.53 5.44 5.68
N ASP A 144 1.46 6.21 5.51
CA ASP A 144 1.33 7.66 5.74
C ASP A 144 2.65 8.39 6.07
N GLN A 145 3.37 8.84 5.04
CA GLN A 145 4.51 9.75 5.21
C GLN A 145 4.02 11.17 5.48
N ALA A 146 3.56 11.40 6.71
CA ALA A 146 3.63 12.72 7.33
C ALA A 146 4.75 12.80 8.37
N GLU A 147 5.34 11.66 8.74
CA GLU A 147 6.40 11.58 9.74
C GLU A 147 7.59 10.75 9.24
N LEU A 148 8.81 11.28 9.42
CA LEU A 148 10.06 10.57 9.11
C LEU A 148 10.09 9.20 9.81
N ASN A 149 10.42 8.13 9.09
CA ASN A 149 10.59 6.80 9.70
C ASN A 149 11.75 6.82 10.73
N GLU A 150 11.70 6.00 11.77
CA GLU A 150 12.73 5.88 12.81
C GLU A 150 14.15 5.70 12.22
N ARG A 151 14.30 4.91 11.15
CA ARG A 151 15.59 4.75 10.46
C ARG A 151 16.11 6.04 9.83
N GLN A 152 15.20 6.84 9.28
CA GLN A 152 15.51 8.13 8.67
C GLN A 152 15.88 9.17 9.73
N ARG A 153 15.14 9.21 10.85
CA ARG A 153 15.47 10.05 12.02
C ARG A 153 16.84 9.69 12.58
N TRP A 154 17.11 8.41 12.79
CA TRP A 154 18.40 7.90 13.24
C TRP A 154 19.55 8.31 12.30
N PHE A 155 19.35 8.21 10.98
CA PHE A 155 20.36 8.64 10.02
C PHE A 155 20.61 10.15 10.07
N LEU A 156 19.57 10.97 10.24
CA LEU A 156 19.72 12.42 10.39
C LEU A 156 20.53 12.81 11.62
N ASP A 157 20.32 12.11 12.74
CA ASP A 157 21.09 12.32 13.97
C ASP A 157 22.56 11.91 13.78
N ARG A 158 22.81 10.82 13.05
CA ARG A 158 24.18 10.38 12.73
C ARG A 158 24.90 11.31 11.78
N VAL A 159 24.22 11.84 10.76
CA VAL A 159 24.77 12.85 9.86
C VAL A 159 25.13 14.14 10.59
N ALA A 160 24.39 14.50 11.65
CA ALA A 160 24.74 15.65 12.50
C ALA A 160 26.00 15.39 13.35
N GLN A 161 26.27 14.13 13.71
CA GLN A 161 27.43 13.74 14.53
C GLN A 161 28.69 13.47 13.71
N GLY A 162 28.58 13.14 12.42
CA GLY A 162 29.73 12.82 11.59
C GLY A 162 29.39 12.20 10.24
N ARG A 163 30.38 11.56 9.62
CA ARG A 163 30.22 10.90 8.33
C ARG A 163 29.39 9.64 8.53
N CYS A 164 28.21 9.59 7.90
CA CYS A 164 27.38 8.39 7.88
C CYS A 164 27.05 7.96 6.43
N ASP A 165 26.98 6.65 6.16
CA ASP A 165 26.61 6.11 4.85
C ASP A 165 25.52 5.01 4.90
N ALA A 166 25.08 4.58 3.71
CA ALA A 166 24.02 3.58 3.58
C ALA A 166 24.37 2.21 4.20
N ARG A 167 25.66 1.87 4.31
CA ARG A 167 26.09 0.59 4.90
C ARG A 167 25.88 0.61 6.41
N GLU A 168 26.02 1.76 7.05
CA GLU A 168 25.78 1.88 8.49
C GLU A 168 24.30 1.77 8.83
N ILE A 169 23.40 2.32 8.02
CA ILE A 169 21.96 2.05 8.17
C ILE A 169 21.69 0.55 7.99
N ALA A 170 22.26 -0.06 6.95
CA ALA A 170 22.08 -1.48 6.66
C ALA A 170 22.53 -2.36 7.83
N ALA A 171 23.68 -2.04 8.44
CA ALA A 171 24.23 -2.75 9.59
C ALA A 171 23.43 -2.50 10.88
N ALA A 172 23.07 -1.25 11.19
CA ALA A 172 22.38 -0.90 12.43
C ALA A 172 20.94 -1.45 12.49
N TRP A 173 20.29 -1.63 11.34
CA TRP A 173 18.87 -2.02 11.26
C TRP A 173 18.64 -3.36 10.57
N THR A 174 19.70 -4.09 10.22
CA THR A 174 19.63 -5.39 9.52
C THR A 174 18.77 -5.31 8.24
N VAL A 175 18.95 -4.24 7.46
CA VAL A 175 18.22 -4.02 6.20
C VAL A 175 19.13 -4.17 4.99
N SER A 176 18.54 -4.42 3.82
CA SER A 176 19.32 -4.46 2.58
C SER A 176 19.94 -3.09 2.26
N LEU A 177 21.10 -3.10 1.59
CA LEU A 177 21.74 -1.86 1.13
C LEU A 177 20.85 -1.05 0.18
N LYS A 178 19.96 -1.71 -0.58
CA LYS A 178 18.96 -1.04 -1.43
C LYS A 178 17.97 -0.24 -0.58
N THR A 179 17.48 -0.83 0.51
CA THR A 179 16.56 -0.18 1.46
C THR A 179 17.23 1.01 2.13
N ALA A 180 18.46 0.86 2.61
CA ALA A 180 19.20 1.96 3.22
C ALA A 180 19.45 3.13 2.26
N ARG A 181 19.79 2.85 0.99
CA ARG A 181 19.93 3.88 -0.05
C ARG A 181 18.61 4.59 -0.34
N ARG A 182 17.50 3.86 -0.31
CA ARG A 182 16.16 4.42 -0.48
C ARG A 182 15.81 5.40 0.65
N ASP A 183 16.08 5.02 1.89
CA ASP A 183 15.82 5.89 3.05
C ASP A 183 16.58 7.23 2.93
N ILE A 184 17.85 7.19 2.50
CA ILE A 184 18.67 8.38 2.21
C ILE A 184 18.10 9.18 1.03
N ALA A 185 17.64 8.52 -0.03
CA ALA A 185 17.07 9.19 -1.20
C ALA A 185 15.83 10.01 -0.82
N THR A 186 14.94 9.46 -0.01
CA THR A 186 13.76 10.18 0.51
C THR A 186 14.17 11.42 1.31
N LEU A 187 15.20 11.31 2.17
CA LEU A 187 15.70 12.47 2.93
C LEU A 187 16.30 13.57 2.03
N LYS A 188 16.90 13.20 0.90
CA LYS A 188 17.38 14.16 -0.11
C LYS A 188 16.24 14.83 -0.85
N GLU A 189 15.21 14.06 -1.24
CA GLU A 189 14.02 14.57 -1.95
C GLU A 189 13.25 15.60 -1.12
N VAL A 190 13.13 15.35 0.19
CA VAL A 190 12.49 16.28 1.15
C VAL A 190 13.44 17.43 1.55
N GLY A 191 14.67 17.44 1.04
CA GLY A 191 15.63 18.53 1.25
C GLY A 191 16.26 18.57 2.65
N LEU A 192 16.16 17.51 3.45
CA LEU A 192 16.72 17.46 4.81
C LEU A 192 18.23 17.21 4.82
N ILE A 193 18.76 16.62 3.75
CA ILE A 193 20.20 16.37 3.58
C ILE A 193 20.66 16.64 2.14
N SER A 194 21.92 16.99 1.99
CA SER A 194 22.62 17.06 0.70
C SER A 194 23.92 16.26 0.74
N TYR A 195 24.39 15.77 -0.41
CA TYR A 195 25.70 15.11 -0.51
C TYR A 195 26.73 16.12 -0.99
N VAL A 196 27.77 16.34 -0.20
CA VAL A 196 28.83 17.32 -0.47
C VAL A 196 30.14 16.61 -0.73
N GLY A 197 30.79 16.96 -1.85
CA GLY A 197 32.11 16.46 -2.25
C GLY A 197 32.09 15.36 -3.31
N SER A 198 33.28 14.81 -3.60
CA SER A 198 33.44 13.81 -4.66
C SER A 198 32.88 12.44 -4.25
N ARG A 199 32.53 11.58 -5.21
CA ARG A 199 31.97 10.25 -4.95
C ARG A 199 32.80 9.37 -3.98
N ARG A 200 34.12 9.59 -3.89
CA ARG A 200 35.02 8.83 -2.99
C ARG A 200 35.24 9.51 -1.64
N LYS A 201 35.27 10.85 -1.59
CA LYS A 201 35.62 11.63 -0.38
C LYS A 201 34.46 12.43 0.21
N GLY A 202 33.30 12.44 -0.44
CA GLY A 202 32.14 13.21 -0.03
C GLY A 202 31.38 12.58 1.13
N ARG A 203 30.49 13.39 1.71
CA ARG A 203 29.68 13.04 2.88
C ARG A 203 28.29 13.66 2.77
N TYR A 204 27.33 13.09 3.49
CA TYR A 204 26.04 13.74 3.66
C TYR A 204 26.15 14.86 4.70
N CYS A 205 25.50 15.99 4.44
CA CYS A 205 25.39 17.13 5.33
C CYS A 205 23.89 17.42 5.54
N ARG A 206 23.51 17.77 6.77
CA ARG A 206 22.15 18.20 7.08
C ARG A 206 21.92 19.61 6.50
N MET A 207 20.80 19.80 5.84
CA MET A 207 20.36 21.12 5.40
C MET A 207 19.58 21.76 6.55
N ALA A 208 19.86 23.02 6.87
CA ALA A 208 19.01 23.76 7.80
C ALA A 208 17.66 23.97 7.11
N GLY A 209 16.60 23.47 7.74
CA GLY A 209 15.22 23.82 7.38
C GLY A 209 14.87 25.22 7.84
#